data_AF-A0A094AS03-F1
#
_entry.id   AF-A0A094AS03-F1
#
_cell.length_a   1.000
_cell.length_b   1.000
_cell.length_c   1.000
_cell.angle_alpha   90.00
_cell.angle_beta   90.00
_cell.angle_gamma   90.00
#
_symmetry.space_group_name_H-M   'P 1'
#
loop_
_entity.id
_entity.type
_entity.pdbx_description
1 polymer ?
#
loop_
_entity_poly.entity_id
_entity_poly.type
_entity_poly.pdbx_seq_one_letter_code
_entity_poly.pdbx_strand_id
1 'polypeptide(L)'
;PLIIPPKNPDQSFFRTLFNQGKGYLTFYKTGAKAILTNLSLSRAPQELVDKKYDGAVYEAVRDREFSRADYQLLLRSWHDIKRLPVFGLIFIVCGEFTPLVVLAVSRVVPYTCRVPRQIESDREKVEARRKTSFRNLTAAFVPGKELEREQLLHISWSLGLSSKMWDYIGGTLPGPPSALLKGRVATRVEYLQTDDRLIRRDGVLSDLEAEEVAIACSERGIDVVGRSEEYMREMLGKWMAASKTTPVERLLLTRPNVWPVPSKKDN
;
A
#
# COMPACT_ATOMS: atom_id res chain seq x y z
N PRO A 1 -4.27 6.60 -16.68
CA PRO A 1 -3.29 7.69 -16.43
C PRO A 1 -4.03 9.04 -16.40
N LEU A 2 -3.62 9.98 -15.55
CA LEU A 2 -4.16 11.34 -15.56
C LEU A 2 -3.53 12.12 -16.71
N ILE A 3 -4.35 12.54 -17.67
CA ILE A 3 -3.91 13.35 -18.81
C ILE A 3 -4.53 14.73 -18.65
N ILE A 4 -3.69 15.71 -18.31
CA ILE A 4 -4.11 17.11 -18.24
C ILE A 4 -3.67 17.77 -19.56
N PRO A 5 -4.57 18.41 -20.30
CA PRO A 5 -4.21 19.12 -21.52
C PRO A 5 -3.17 20.23 -21.22
N PRO A 6 -2.14 20.41 -22.07
CA PRO A 6 -1.10 21.40 -21.84
C PRO A 6 -1.69 22.81 -21.81
N LYS A 7 -1.11 23.68 -20.95
CA LYS A 7 -1.52 25.08 -20.84
C LYS A 7 -1.04 25.84 -22.08
N ASN A 8 -1.96 26.33 -22.90
CA ASN A 8 -1.62 27.26 -23.97
C ASN A 8 -1.49 28.68 -23.42
N PRO A 9 -0.41 29.41 -23.74
CA PRO A 9 -0.17 30.77 -23.23
C PRO A 9 -1.27 31.76 -23.65
N ASP A 10 -1.93 31.54 -24.78
CA ASP A 10 -3.00 32.43 -25.31
C ASP A 10 -4.43 32.03 -24.87
N GLN A 11 -4.58 31.00 -24.03
CA GLN A 11 -5.91 30.58 -23.55
C GLN A 11 -6.38 31.42 -22.37
N SER A 12 -7.66 31.81 -22.38
CA SER A 12 -8.29 32.46 -21.24
C SER A 12 -8.24 31.56 -19.99
N PHE A 13 -8.19 32.21 -18.82
CA PHE A 13 -8.14 31.51 -17.53
C PHE A 13 -9.31 30.53 -17.36
N PHE A 14 -10.53 30.95 -17.69
CA PHE A 14 -11.73 30.11 -17.61
C PHE A 14 -11.65 28.89 -18.52
N ARG A 15 -11.15 29.04 -19.75
CA ARG A 15 -11.00 27.92 -20.68
C ARG A 15 -9.94 26.93 -20.21
N THR A 16 -8.86 27.43 -19.61
CA THR A 16 -7.83 26.60 -18.97
C THR A 16 -8.41 25.79 -17.81
N LEU A 17 -9.15 26.44 -16.91
CA LEU A 17 -9.78 25.78 -15.77
C LEU A 17 -10.80 24.71 -16.20
N PHE A 18 -11.61 25.02 -17.21
CA PHE A 18 -12.58 24.08 -17.76
C PHE A 18 -11.91 22.86 -18.42
N ASN A 19 -10.83 23.07 -19.18
CA ASN A 19 -10.06 21.98 -19.79
C ASN A 19 -9.39 21.09 -18.73
N GLN A 20 -8.89 21.68 -17.64
CA GLN A 20 -8.36 20.94 -16.50
C GLN A 20 -9.47 20.12 -15.82
N GLY A 21 -10.63 20.72 -15.57
CA GLY A 21 -11.81 20.03 -15.02
C GLY A 21 -12.22 18.82 -15.84
N LYS A 22 -12.27 18.94 -17.18
CA LYS A 22 -12.52 17.81 -18.10
C LYS A 22 -11.50 16.69 -17.97
N GLY A 23 -10.21 17.02 -17.83
CA GLY A 23 -9.15 16.03 -17.62
C GLY A 23 -9.38 15.21 -16.35
N TYR A 24 -9.69 15.89 -15.24
CA TYR A 24 -10.00 15.22 -13.97
C TYR A 24 -11.30 14.40 -14.02
N LEU A 25 -12.35 14.91 -14.67
CA LEU A 25 -13.60 14.18 -14.84
C LEU A 25 -13.38 12.88 -15.64
N THR A 26 -12.64 12.93 -16.74
CA THR A 26 -12.26 11.74 -17.50
C THR A 26 -11.42 10.77 -16.67
N PHE A 27 -10.50 11.29 -15.86
CA PHE A 27 -9.69 10.48 -14.96
C PHE A 27 -10.56 9.72 -13.94
N TYR A 28 -11.44 10.41 -13.21
CA TYR A 28 -12.30 9.77 -12.22
C TYR A 28 -13.31 8.82 -12.85
N LYS A 29 -13.86 9.15 -14.02
CA LYS A 29 -14.75 8.25 -14.77
C LYS A 29 -14.02 6.96 -15.16
N THR A 30 -12.78 7.07 -15.63
CA THR A 30 -11.93 5.93 -15.96
C THR A 30 -11.59 5.11 -14.71
N GLY A 31 -11.24 5.77 -13.61
CA GLY A 31 -10.98 5.12 -12.32
C GLY A 31 -12.18 4.34 -11.79
N ALA A 32 -13.38 4.94 -11.84
CA ALA A 32 -14.62 4.28 -11.44
C ALA A 32 -14.95 3.06 -12.32
N LYS A 33 -14.75 3.15 -13.64
CA LYS A 33 -14.88 1.99 -14.53
C LYS A 33 -13.91 0.88 -14.17
N ALA A 34 -12.65 1.22 -13.88
CA ALA A 34 -11.65 0.25 -13.46
C ALA A 34 -12.05 -0.48 -12.16
N ILE A 35 -12.70 0.18 -11.22
CA ILE A 35 -13.24 -0.47 -10.01
C ILE A 35 -14.26 -1.54 -10.37
N LEU A 36 -15.19 -1.21 -11.28
CA LEU A 36 -16.23 -2.17 -11.71
C LEU A 36 -15.62 -3.36 -12.47
N THR A 37 -14.63 -3.09 -13.34
CA THR A 37 -13.89 -4.14 -14.03
C THR A 37 -13.14 -5.04 -13.03
N ASN A 38 -12.42 -4.45 -12.08
CA ASN A 38 -11.69 -5.18 -11.05
C ASN A 38 -12.63 -6.00 -10.16
N LEU A 39 -13.80 -5.45 -9.80
CA LEU A 39 -14.84 -6.18 -9.07
C LEU A 39 -15.35 -7.39 -9.86
N SER A 40 -15.57 -7.23 -11.16
CA SER A 40 -15.99 -8.33 -12.02
C SER A 40 -14.93 -9.41 -12.10
N LEU A 41 -13.66 -9.01 -12.31
CA LEU A 41 -12.53 -9.92 -12.41
C LEU A 41 -12.26 -10.62 -11.07
N SER A 42 -12.49 -9.96 -9.93
CA SER A 42 -12.29 -10.55 -8.61
C SER A 42 -13.33 -11.60 -8.23
N ARG A 43 -14.43 -11.77 -8.99
CA ARG A 43 -15.48 -12.76 -8.68
C ARG A 43 -14.98 -14.19 -8.77
N ALA A 44 -14.28 -14.55 -9.84
CA ALA A 44 -13.74 -15.90 -10.01
C ALA A 44 -12.77 -16.31 -8.88
N PRO A 45 -11.75 -15.50 -8.53
CA PRO A 45 -10.88 -15.83 -7.40
C PRO A 45 -11.61 -15.80 -6.05
N GLN A 46 -12.57 -14.90 -5.86
CA GLN A 46 -13.41 -14.88 -4.64
C GLN A 46 -14.23 -16.18 -4.52
N GLU A 47 -14.90 -16.62 -5.60
CA GLU A 47 -15.69 -17.85 -5.58
C GLU A 47 -14.84 -19.09 -5.33
N LEU A 48 -13.61 -19.15 -5.86
CA LEU A 48 -12.68 -20.24 -5.58
C LEU A 48 -12.35 -20.30 -4.08
N VAL A 49 -12.02 -19.15 -3.47
CA VAL A 49 -11.71 -19.06 -2.04
C VAL A 49 -12.93 -19.41 -1.19
N ASP A 50 -14.12 -18.90 -1.52
CA ASP A 50 -15.33 -19.12 -0.74
C ASP A 50 -15.80 -20.58 -0.81
N LYS A 51 -15.82 -21.19 -1.99
CA LYS A 51 -16.35 -22.55 -2.18
C LYS A 51 -15.41 -23.64 -1.69
N LYS A 52 -14.09 -23.47 -1.89
CA LYS A 52 -13.11 -24.52 -1.60
C LYS A 52 -12.38 -24.32 -0.28
N TYR A 53 -12.25 -23.08 0.18
CA TYR A 53 -11.44 -22.72 1.33
C TYR A 53 -12.22 -21.99 2.43
N ASP A 54 -13.55 -21.90 2.33
CA ASP A 54 -14.42 -21.24 3.32
C ASP A 54 -13.96 -19.80 3.65
N GLY A 55 -13.54 -19.06 2.63
CA GLY A 55 -13.05 -17.68 2.78
C GLY A 55 -11.57 -17.58 3.17
N ALA A 56 -10.88 -18.68 3.45
CA ALA A 56 -9.48 -18.68 3.87
C ALA A 56 -8.51 -18.53 2.68
N VAL A 57 -8.30 -17.30 2.22
CA VAL A 57 -7.39 -16.96 1.10
C VAL A 57 -5.98 -17.55 1.29
N TYR A 58 -5.47 -17.57 2.52
CA TYR A 58 -4.14 -18.11 2.83
C TYR A 58 -4.02 -19.61 2.50
N GLU A 59 -5.08 -20.38 2.72
CA GLU A 59 -5.12 -21.81 2.42
C GLU A 59 -5.10 -22.04 0.90
N ALA A 60 -5.82 -21.23 0.13
CA ALA A 60 -5.77 -21.25 -1.33
C ALA A 60 -4.36 -20.96 -1.88
N VAL A 61 -3.65 -20.01 -1.26
CA VAL A 61 -2.25 -19.71 -1.60
C VAL A 61 -1.32 -20.87 -1.26
N ARG A 62 -1.51 -21.49 -0.09
CA ARG A 62 -0.71 -22.65 0.38
C ARG A 62 -0.85 -23.83 -0.58
N ASP A 63 -2.06 -24.10 -1.03
CA ASP A 63 -2.38 -25.24 -1.90
C ASP A 63 -2.04 -24.96 -3.38
N ARG A 64 -1.41 -23.81 -3.67
CA ARG A 64 -0.95 -23.37 -5.00
C ARG A 64 -2.06 -23.18 -6.04
N GLU A 65 -3.29 -22.96 -5.60
CA GLU A 65 -4.43 -22.70 -6.49
C GLU A 65 -4.74 -21.21 -6.65
N PHE A 66 -3.94 -20.36 -6.02
CA PHE A 66 -4.16 -18.92 -6.00
C PHE A 66 -2.92 -18.15 -6.46
N SER A 67 -3.03 -17.37 -7.54
CA SER A 67 -1.91 -16.60 -8.10
C SER A 67 -1.63 -15.32 -7.31
N ARG A 68 -0.43 -14.73 -7.47
CA ARG A 68 -0.16 -13.40 -6.91
C ARG A 68 -1.10 -12.34 -7.47
N ALA A 69 -1.38 -12.40 -8.76
CA ALA A 69 -2.26 -11.44 -9.42
C ALA A 69 -3.68 -11.49 -8.84
N ASP A 70 -4.23 -12.68 -8.65
CA ASP A 70 -5.55 -12.87 -8.01
C ASP A 70 -5.57 -12.37 -6.58
N TYR A 71 -4.51 -12.63 -5.82
CA TYR A 71 -4.35 -12.14 -4.44
C TYR A 71 -4.36 -10.62 -4.35
N GLN A 72 -3.56 -9.96 -5.18
CA GLN A 72 -3.50 -8.51 -5.23
C GLN A 72 -4.83 -7.90 -5.74
N LEU A 73 -5.43 -8.52 -6.76
CA LEU A 73 -6.71 -8.08 -7.32
C LEU A 73 -7.83 -8.13 -6.27
N LEU A 74 -7.96 -9.25 -5.54
CA LEU A 74 -8.97 -9.44 -4.50
C LEU A 74 -8.88 -8.35 -3.42
N LEU A 75 -7.69 -8.17 -2.87
CA LEU A 75 -7.45 -7.24 -1.76
C LEU A 75 -7.63 -5.77 -2.18
N ARG A 76 -7.14 -5.40 -3.36
CA ARG A 76 -7.26 -4.03 -3.89
C ARG A 76 -8.69 -3.72 -4.32
N SER A 77 -9.37 -4.68 -4.95
CA SER A 77 -10.80 -4.56 -5.31
C SER A 77 -11.66 -4.31 -4.07
N TRP A 78 -11.46 -5.11 -3.01
CA TRP A 78 -12.19 -4.93 -1.76
C TRP A 78 -11.87 -3.60 -1.06
N HIS A 79 -10.59 -3.16 -1.12
CA HIS A 79 -10.18 -1.85 -0.62
C HIS A 79 -10.94 -0.70 -1.31
N ASP A 80 -11.08 -0.77 -2.63
CA ASP A 80 -11.72 0.25 -3.46
C ASP A 80 -13.22 0.27 -3.26
N ILE A 81 -13.87 -0.90 -3.25
CA ILE A 81 -15.32 -1.03 -3.04
C ILE A 81 -15.75 -0.45 -1.69
N LYS A 82 -14.98 -0.68 -0.63
CA LYS A 82 -15.28 -0.10 0.70
C LYS A 82 -15.20 1.41 0.75
N ARG A 83 -14.44 2.03 -0.16
CA ARG A 83 -14.23 3.48 -0.22
C ARG A 83 -15.16 4.17 -1.21
N LEU A 84 -15.74 3.41 -2.13
CA LEU A 84 -16.61 3.92 -3.16
C LEU A 84 -17.84 4.70 -2.62
N PRO A 85 -18.52 4.30 -1.53
CA PRO A 85 -19.65 5.07 -1.01
C PRO A 85 -19.26 6.48 -0.53
N VAL A 86 -18.18 6.58 0.26
CA VAL A 86 -17.70 7.87 0.78
C VAL A 86 -17.14 8.73 -0.35
N PHE A 87 -16.38 8.13 -1.27
CA PHE A 87 -15.87 8.83 -2.44
C PHE A 87 -16.99 9.32 -3.36
N GLY A 88 -18.01 8.50 -3.60
CA GLY A 88 -19.19 8.87 -4.37
C GLY A 88 -19.95 10.04 -3.75
N LEU A 89 -20.10 10.04 -2.42
CA LEU A 89 -20.70 11.18 -1.70
C LEU A 89 -19.90 12.46 -1.90
N ILE A 90 -18.56 12.41 -1.76
CA ILE A 90 -17.69 13.57 -2.02
C ILE A 90 -17.83 14.04 -3.47
N PHE A 91 -17.92 13.11 -4.42
CA PHE A 91 -18.10 13.45 -5.82
C PHE A 91 -19.45 14.16 -6.09
N ILE A 92 -20.54 13.68 -5.48
CA ILE A 92 -21.87 14.30 -5.61
C ILE A 92 -21.90 15.70 -4.99
N VAL A 93 -21.31 15.87 -3.80
CA VAL A 93 -21.33 17.16 -3.07
C VAL A 93 -20.41 18.18 -3.73
N CYS A 94 -19.21 17.77 -4.14
CA CYS A 94 -18.18 18.69 -4.64
C CYS A 94 -18.18 18.85 -6.16
N GLY A 95 -18.79 17.94 -6.92
CA GLY A 95 -18.89 17.99 -8.37
C GLY A 95 -17.55 18.22 -9.07
N GLU A 96 -17.43 19.29 -9.83
CA GLU A 96 -16.19 19.66 -10.54
C GLU A 96 -15.04 20.07 -9.61
N PHE A 97 -15.32 20.40 -8.34
CA PHE A 97 -14.32 20.74 -7.33
C PHE A 97 -13.78 19.53 -6.56
N THR A 98 -14.26 18.31 -6.84
CA THR A 98 -13.76 17.08 -6.23
C THR A 98 -12.23 16.93 -6.28
N PRO A 99 -11.50 17.29 -7.37
CA PRO A 99 -10.03 17.26 -7.36
C PRO A 99 -9.40 18.01 -6.20
N LEU A 100 -9.94 19.16 -5.79
CA LEU A 100 -9.38 19.95 -4.69
C LEU A 100 -9.57 19.26 -3.34
N VAL A 101 -10.74 18.68 -3.13
CA VAL A 101 -11.09 18.00 -1.87
C VAL A 101 -10.32 16.69 -1.73
N VAL A 102 -10.27 15.89 -2.79
CA VAL A 102 -9.65 14.55 -2.82
C VAL A 102 -8.15 14.62 -2.54
N LEU A 103 -7.47 15.70 -2.93
CA LEU A 103 -6.06 15.94 -2.58
C LEU A 103 -5.85 16.10 -1.06
N ALA A 104 -6.84 16.58 -0.32
CA ALA A 104 -6.78 16.72 1.14
C ALA A 104 -7.14 15.41 1.88
N VAL A 105 -7.92 14.51 1.27
CA VAL A 105 -8.49 13.33 1.93
C VAL A 105 -8.08 12.01 1.27
N SER A 106 -6.79 11.79 1.03
CA SER A 106 -6.29 10.65 0.25
C SER A 106 -6.74 9.25 0.71
N ARG A 107 -7.02 9.08 2.01
CA ARG A 107 -7.41 7.78 2.60
C ARG A 107 -8.78 7.25 2.19
N VAL A 108 -9.71 8.13 1.83
CA VAL A 108 -11.08 7.75 1.43
C VAL A 108 -11.20 7.55 -0.08
N VAL A 109 -10.10 7.73 -0.81
CA VAL A 109 -10.04 7.67 -2.27
C VAL A 109 -9.65 6.25 -2.70
N PRO A 110 -10.44 5.58 -3.55
CA PRO A 110 -10.07 4.33 -4.19
C PRO A 110 -8.74 4.47 -4.92
N TYR A 111 -7.92 3.43 -4.96
CA TYR A 111 -6.60 3.41 -5.59
C TYR A 111 -6.68 3.85 -7.06
N THR A 112 -7.67 3.34 -7.81
CA THR A 112 -7.88 3.70 -9.23
C THR A 112 -8.20 5.18 -9.46
N CYS A 113 -8.63 5.89 -8.41
CA CYS A 113 -8.98 7.30 -8.43
C CYS A 113 -7.93 8.20 -7.74
N ARG A 114 -6.76 7.66 -7.37
CA ARG A 114 -5.69 8.47 -6.78
C ARG A 114 -4.84 9.14 -7.84
N VAL A 115 -4.72 10.46 -7.72
CA VAL A 115 -3.88 11.27 -8.60
C VAL A 115 -2.40 10.95 -8.35
N PRO A 116 -1.53 10.89 -9.36
CA PRO A 116 -0.10 10.55 -9.17
C PRO A 116 0.62 11.39 -8.11
N ARG A 117 0.44 12.72 -8.14
CA ARG A 117 0.99 13.64 -7.13
C ARG A 117 0.50 13.34 -5.70
N GLN A 118 -0.71 12.81 -5.57
CA GLN A 118 -1.27 12.39 -4.28
C GLN A 118 -0.57 11.13 -3.76
N ILE A 119 -0.30 10.15 -4.64
CA ILE A 119 0.44 8.93 -4.30
C ILE A 119 1.86 9.28 -3.84
N GLU A 120 2.54 10.15 -4.59
CA GLU A 120 3.88 10.63 -4.25
C GLU A 120 3.90 11.36 -2.90
N SER A 121 3.00 12.33 -2.69
CA SER A 121 2.90 13.04 -1.41
C SER A 121 2.56 12.11 -0.23
N ASP A 122 1.73 11.08 -0.45
CA ASP A 122 1.44 10.08 0.57
C ASP A 122 2.69 9.24 0.90
N ARG A 123 3.47 8.82 -0.11
CA ARG A 123 4.74 8.10 0.06
C ARG A 123 5.74 8.94 0.87
N GLU A 124 5.95 10.20 0.50
CA GLU A 124 6.81 11.15 1.23
C GLU A 124 6.43 11.28 2.71
N LYS A 125 5.13 11.44 2.99
CA LYS A 125 4.63 11.57 4.37
C LYS A 125 4.88 10.30 5.19
N VAL A 126 4.72 9.12 4.58
CA VAL A 126 4.98 7.84 5.23
C VAL A 126 6.47 7.64 5.48
N GLU A 127 7.33 7.91 4.51
CA GLU A 127 8.79 7.82 4.65
C GLU A 127 9.34 8.79 5.70
N ALA A 128 8.84 10.03 5.73
CA ALA A 128 9.20 11.00 6.76
C ALA A 128 8.78 10.50 8.16
N ARG A 129 7.58 9.93 8.30
CA ARG A 129 7.10 9.37 9.58
C ARG A 129 7.91 8.15 9.99
N ARG A 130 8.26 7.27 9.05
CA ARG A 130 9.16 6.13 9.23
C ARG A 130 10.52 6.60 9.77
N LYS A 131 11.12 7.62 9.13
CA LYS A 131 12.38 8.23 9.59
C LYS A 131 12.30 8.75 11.02
N THR A 132 11.21 9.40 11.40
CA THR A 132 10.99 9.81 12.80
C THR A 132 10.79 8.62 13.72
N SER A 133 10.02 7.62 13.32
CA SER A 133 9.73 6.45 14.16
C SER A 133 10.97 5.63 14.48
N PHE A 134 11.89 5.45 13.53
CA PHE A 134 13.16 4.76 13.79
C PHE A 134 14.07 5.47 14.78
N ARG A 135 13.99 6.81 14.90
CA ARG A 135 14.75 7.57 15.91
C ARG A 135 14.23 7.34 17.33
N ASN A 136 12.95 7.01 17.44
CA ASN A 136 12.28 6.81 18.72
C ASN A 136 12.16 5.32 19.10
N LEU A 137 12.55 4.40 18.20
CA LEU A 137 12.51 2.96 18.47
C LEU A 137 13.75 2.56 19.27
N THR A 138 13.53 2.26 20.54
CA THR A 138 14.52 1.84 21.53
C THR A 138 14.38 0.38 21.91
N ALA A 139 13.17 -0.17 21.86
CA ALA A 139 12.88 -1.55 22.23
C ALA A 139 13.39 -2.56 21.19
N ALA A 140 14.33 -3.42 21.59
CA ALA A 140 14.85 -4.50 20.76
C ALA A 140 13.78 -5.59 20.50
N PHE A 141 13.82 -6.17 19.30
CA PHE A 141 12.98 -7.32 18.97
C PHE A 141 13.49 -8.58 19.67
N VAL A 142 12.60 -9.26 20.41
CA VAL A 142 12.89 -10.54 21.06
C VAL A 142 12.02 -11.63 20.40
N PRO A 143 12.62 -12.62 19.72
CA PRO A 143 11.88 -13.72 19.12
C PRO A 143 10.99 -14.44 20.13
N GLY A 144 9.75 -14.75 19.75
CA GLY A 144 8.79 -15.47 20.60
C GLY A 144 8.09 -14.62 21.67
N LYS A 145 8.51 -13.37 21.88
CA LYS A 145 7.80 -12.40 22.72
C LYS A 145 6.77 -11.64 21.87
N GLU A 146 5.61 -11.33 22.45
CA GLU A 146 4.66 -10.43 21.80
C GLU A 146 5.27 -9.04 21.57
N LEU A 147 4.88 -8.39 20.47
CA LEU A 147 5.35 -7.05 20.16
C LEU A 147 4.87 -6.05 21.20
N GLU A 148 5.82 -5.27 21.72
CA GLU A 148 5.53 -4.18 22.63
C GLU A 148 4.80 -3.05 21.91
N ARG A 149 4.09 -2.21 22.68
CA ARG A 149 3.30 -1.12 22.09
C ARG A 149 4.15 -0.18 21.23
N GLU A 150 5.38 0.12 21.66
CA GLU A 150 6.32 0.94 20.90
C GLU A 150 6.64 0.32 19.53
N GLN A 151 6.87 -0.99 19.49
CA GLN A 151 7.13 -1.75 18.26
C GLN A 151 5.90 -1.77 17.34
N LEU A 152 4.71 -2.00 17.91
CA LEU A 152 3.44 -1.93 17.16
C LEU A 152 3.21 -0.54 16.56
N LEU A 153 3.47 0.51 17.34
CA LEU A 153 3.35 1.90 16.89
C LEU A 153 4.37 2.19 15.79
N HIS A 154 5.60 1.71 15.95
CA HIS A 154 6.65 1.84 14.95
C HIS A 154 6.21 1.25 13.61
N ILE A 155 5.79 -0.03 13.60
CA ILE A 155 5.35 -0.70 12.37
C ILE A 155 4.16 0.05 11.75
N SER A 156 3.19 0.45 12.57
CA SER A 156 2.02 1.22 12.14
C SER A 156 2.39 2.55 11.47
N TRP A 157 3.37 3.27 12.01
CA TRP A 157 3.85 4.54 11.48
C TRP A 157 4.70 4.35 10.22
N SER A 158 5.63 3.39 10.25
CA SER A 158 6.55 3.06 9.17
C SER A 158 5.84 2.59 7.90
N LEU A 159 4.70 1.91 8.05
CA LEU A 159 3.89 1.40 6.93
C LEU A 159 2.62 2.22 6.66
N GLY A 160 2.37 3.28 7.43
CA GLY A 160 1.18 4.12 7.25
C GLY A 160 -0.15 3.43 7.57
N LEU A 161 -0.17 2.44 8.46
CA LEU A 161 -1.37 1.63 8.80
C LEU A 161 -2.44 2.42 9.55
N SER A 162 -2.10 3.59 10.11
CA SER A 162 -3.00 4.42 10.91
C SER A 162 -2.97 5.89 10.49
N SER A 163 -4.13 6.54 10.65
CA SER A 163 -4.26 7.98 10.47
C SER A 163 -3.43 8.79 11.45
N LYS A 164 -2.84 9.90 10.99
CA LYS A 164 -2.23 10.90 11.87
C LYS A 164 -3.26 11.46 12.85
N MET A 165 -4.54 11.46 12.50
CA MET A 165 -5.62 11.84 13.44
C MET A 165 -5.59 11.01 14.73
N TRP A 166 -5.17 9.74 14.65
CA TRP A 166 -5.05 8.90 15.85
C TRP A 166 -3.95 9.37 16.81
N ASP A 167 -2.98 10.16 16.34
CA ASP A 167 -1.96 10.74 17.22
C ASP A 167 -2.54 11.89 18.06
N TYR A 168 -3.67 12.48 17.64
CA TYR A 168 -4.37 13.54 18.36
C TYR A 168 -5.58 13.01 19.17
N ILE A 169 -6.28 12.01 18.63
CA ILE A 169 -7.50 11.44 19.24
C ILE A 169 -7.17 10.32 20.24
N GLY A 170 -5.97 9.74 20.19
CA GLY A 170 -5.55 8.58 20.99
C GLY A 170 -5.46 8.79 22.52
N GLY A 171 -5.82 9.98 23.02
CA GLY A 171 -5.78 10.31 24.44
C GLY A 171 -4.35 10.52 24.93
N THR A 172 -3.97 9.83 26.01
CA THR A 172 -2.67 10.00 26.69
C THR A 172 -1.50 9.31 25.97
N LEU A 173 -1.76 8.47 24.96
CA LEU A 173 -0.75 7.71 24.23
C LEU A 173 -0.85 7.95 22.72
N PRO A 174 0.29 8.05 22.01
CA PRO A 174 0.28 8.31 20.57
C PRO A 174 -0.30 7.12 19.79
N GLY A 175 -1.18 7.43 18.84
CA GLY A 175 -1.78 6.48 17.91
C GLY A 175 -3.02 5.75 18.46
N PRO A 176 -3.52 4.75 17.71
CA PRO A 176 -4.71 4.00 18.12
C PRO A 176 -4.52 3.17 19.41
N PRO A 177 -5.62 2.70 20.03
CA PRO A 177 -5.56 1.73 21.13
C PRO A 177 -4.75 0.47 20.77
N SER A 178 -4.07 -0.11 21.76
CA SER A 178 -3.12 -1.22 21.56
C SER A 178 -3.73 -2.45 20.90
N ALA A 179 -4.96 -2.83 21.25
CA ALA A 179 -5.63 -3.98 20.64
C ALA A 179 -5.85 -3.79 19.12
N LEU A 180 -6.23 -2.57 18.72
CA LEU A 180 -6.44 -2.23 17.33
C LEU A 180 -5.10 -2.12 16.57
N LEU A 181 -4.05 -1.61 17.21
CA LEU A 181 -2.69 -1.64 16.67
C LEU A 181 -2.21 -3.08 16.44
N LYS A 182 -2.38 -3.97 17.43
CA LYS A 182 -2.03 -5.39 17.34
C LYS A 182 -2.74 -6.07 16.16
N GLY A 183 -4.05 -5.87 16.04
CA GLY A 183 -4.83 -6.41 14.91
C GLY A 183 -4.35 -5.91 13.55
N ARG A 184 -4.15 -4.58 13.40
CA ARG A 184 -3.67 -4.01 12.11
C ARG A 184 -2.28 -4.49 11.73
N VAL A 185 -1.38 -4.61 12.70
CA VAL A 185 -0.03 -5.12 12.47
C VAL A 185 -0.08 -6.60 12.11
N ALA A 186 -0.84 -7.42 12.83
CA ALA A 186 -1.00 -8.85 12.54
C ALA A 186 -1.52 -9.08 11.12
N THR A 187 -2.62 -8.43 10.72
CA THR A 187 -3.14 -8.52 9.34
C THR A 187 -2.12 -8.07 8.30
N ARG A 188 -1.33 -7.03 8.59
CA ARG A 188 -0.28 -6.57 7.66
C ARG A 188 0.86 -7.58 7.55
N VAL A 189 1.27 -8.19 8.66
CA VAL A 189 2.33 -9.21 8.66
C VAL A 189 1.87 -10.43 7.86
N GLU A 190 0.65 -10.92 8.09
CA GLU A 190 0.06 -12.03 7.34
C GLU A 190 -0.01 -11.73 5.84
N TYR A 191 -0.43 -10.52 5.47
CA TYR A 191 -0.40 -10.05 4.08
C TYR A 191 1.01 -10.12 3.47
N LEU A 192 2.02 -9.57 4.17
CA LEU A 192 3.40 -9.56 3.67
C LEU A 192 3.98 -10.97 3.56
N GLN A 193 3.71 -11.86 4.51
CA GLN A 193 4.15 -13.25 4.46
C GLN A 193 3.52 -14.00 3.27
N THR A 194 2.23 -13.73 3.00
CA THR A 194 1.51 -14.32 1.87
C THR A 194 2.04 -13.80 0.54
N ASP A 195 2.23 -12.48 0.40
CA ASP A 195 2.80 -11.87 -0.81
C ASP A 195 4.26 -12.31 -1.03
N ASP A 196 5.08 -12.38 0.02
CA ASP A 196 6.44 -12.93 -0.03
C ASP A 196 6.47 -14.39 -0.50
N ARG A 197 5.49 -15.21 -0.10
CA ARG A 197 5.37 -16.60 -0.57
C ARG A 197 5.03 -16.64 -2.05
N LEU A 198 4.07 -15.83 -2.48
CA LEU A 198 3.61 -15.74 -3.86
C LEU A 198 4.72 -15.26 -4.80
N ILE A 199 5.45 -14.20 -4.43
CA ILE A 199 6.60 -13.69 -5.19
C ILE A 199 7.68 -14.77 -5.35
N ARG A 200 7.99 -15.54 -4.29
CA ARG A 200 8.99 -16.62 -4.36
C ARG A 200 8.51 -17.82 -5.17
N ARG A 201 7.21 -18.12 -5.15
CA ARG A 201 6.62 -19.26 -5.86
C ARG A 201 6.55 -18.98 -7.35
N ASP A 202 6.01 -17.82 -7.72
CA ASP A 202 5.70 -17.52 -9.12
C ASP A 202 6.98 -17.18 -9.92
N GLY A 203 8.01 -16.60 -9.28
CA GLY A 203 9.28 -16.20 -9.90
C GLY A 203 9.10 -15.18 -11.04
N VAL A 204 10.08 -14.45 -11.56
CA VAL A 204 11.32 -13.88 -11.03
C VAL A 204 11.00 -12.45 -10.56
N LEU A 205 11.75 -11.89 -9.59
CA LEU A 205 11.60 -10.46 -9.23
C LEU A 205 11.72 -9.50 -10.42
N SER A 206 12.35 -9.92 -11.51
CA SER A 206 12.46 -9.19 -12.78
C SER A 206 11.13 -9.00 -13.49
N ASP A 207 10.16 -9.91 -13.28
CA ASP A 207 8.92 -9.95 -14.06
C ASP A 207 7.88 -8.98 -13.50
N LEU A 208 8.12 -8.44 -12.30
CA LEU A 208 7.33 -7.37 -11.73
C LEU A 208 7.51 -6.09 -12.55
N GLU A 209 6.40 -5.46 -12.94
CA GLU A 209 6.40 -4.12 -13.49
C GLU A 209 7.03 -3.12 -12.52
N ALA A 210 7.65 -2.06 -13.04
CA ALA A 210 8.37 -1.06 -12.26
C ALA A 210 7.52 -0.45 -11.12
N GLU A 211 6.26 -0.11 -11.41
CA GLU A 211 5.33 0.43 -10.41
C GLU A 211 5.00 -0.62 -9.34
N GLU A 212 4.91 -1.90 -9.72
CA GLU A 212 4.59 -2.96 -8.78
C GLU A 212 5.77 -3.29 -7.86
N VAL A 213 7.01 -3.09 -8.33
CA VAL A 213 8.20 -3.09 -7.47
C VAL A 213 8.14 -1.94 -6.47
N ALA A 214 7.77 -0.73 -6.90
CA ALA A 214 7.66 0.42 -6.01
C ALA A 214 6.55 0.22 -4.93
N ILE A 215 5.40 -0.33 -5.31
CA ILE A 215 4.34 -0.69 -4.38
C ILE A 215 4.83 -1.75 -3.39
N ALA A 216 5.39 -2.86 -3.88
CA ALA A 216 5.89 -3.94 -3.04
C ALA A 216 6.96 -3.47 -2.04
N CYS A 217 7.85 -2.57 -2.46
CA CYS A 217 8.84 -1.92 -1.60
C CYS A 217 8.18 -1.06 -0.52
N SER A 218 7.28 -0.16 -0.93
CA SER A 218 6.59 0.75 -0.01
C SER A 218 5.78 -0.03 1.05
N GLU A 219 5.15 -1.14 0.68
CA GLU A 219 4.36 -1.98 1.60
C GLU A 219 5.20 -2.70 2.65
N ARG A 220 6.48 -2.94 2.36
CA ARG A 220 7.50 -3.55 3.23
C ARG A 220 8.30 -2.53 4.03
N GLY A 221 8.00 -1.25 3.89
CA GLY A 221 8.71 -0.20 4.62
C GLY A 221 10.04 0.22 3.99
N ILE A 222 10.25 -0.09 2.70
CA ILE A 222 11.40 0.39 1.92
C ILE A 222 11.07 1.80 1.39
N ASP A 223 12.05 2.70 1.41
CA ASP A 223 11.92 4.06 0.87
C ASP A 223 12.01 4.00 -0.67
N VAL A 224 11.06 4.61 -1.36
CA VAL A 224 10.89 4.60 -2.82
C VAL A 224 10.94 6.00 -3.44
N VAL A 225 10.68 7.06 -2.67
CA VAL A 225 10.69 8.43 -3.20
C VAL A 225 12.10 8.81 -3.66
N GLY A 226 12.22 9.26 -4.90
CA GLY A 226 13.50 9.66 -5.51
C GLY A 226 14.51 8.52 -5.70
N ARG A 227 14.06 7.26 -5.67
CA ARG A 227 14.91 6.08 -5.88
C ARG A 227 14.76 5.53 -7.29
N SER A 228 15.84 4.95 -7.82
CA SER A 228 15.80 4.27 -9.11
C SER A 228 15.13 2.89 -9.00
N GLU A 229 14.66 2.37 -10.13
CA GLU A 229 14.05 1.05 -10.19
C GLU A 229 15.05 -0.04 -9.76
N GLU A 230 16.32 0.07 -10.19
CA GLU A 230 17.38 -0.87 -9.86
C GLU A 230 17.60 -0.95 -8.35
N TYR A 231 17.64 0.20 -7.68
CA TYR A 231 17.74 0.25 -6.22
C TYR A 231 16.55 -0.43 -5.54
N MET A 232 15.32 -0.17 -6.00
CA MET A 232 14.13 -0.77 -5.42
C MET A 232 14.11 -2.29 -5.62
N ARG A 233 14.50 -2.78 -6.81
CA ARG A 233 14.63 -4.23 -7.08
C ARG A 233 15.70 -4.86 -6.19
N GLU A 234 16.84 -4.19 -6.00
CA GLU A 234 17.90 -4.65 -5.10
C GLU A 234 17.39 -4.77 -3.64
N MET A 235 16.71 -3.73 -3.14
CA MET A 235 16.18 -3.73 -1.78
C MET A 235 15.08 -4.78 -1.58
N LEU A 236 14.20 -4.96 -2.57
CA LEU A 236 13.19 -6.01 -2.55
C LEU A 236 13.84 -7.40 -2.54
N GLY A 237 14.91 -7.59 -3.31
CA GLY A 237 15.73 -8.81 -3.28
C GLY A 237 16.34 -9.09 -1.91
N LYS A 238 16.90 -8.06 -1.25
CA LYS A 238 17.42 -8.16 0.13
C LYS A 238 16.33 -8.54 1.12
N TRP A 239 15.16 -7.92 1.04
CA TRP A 239 14.00 -8.30 1.85
C TRP A 239 13.63 -9.77 1.63
N MET A 240 13.47 -10.20 0.37
CA MET A 240 13.06 -11.58 0.04
C MET A 240 14.04 -12.62 0.57
N ALA A 241 15.33 -12.30 0.58
CA ALA A 241 16.38 -13.14 1.12
C ALA A 241 16.34 -13.20 2.65
N ALA A 242 16.19 -12.05 3.32
CA ALA A 242 16.14 -11.96 4.78
C ALA A 242 14.86 -12.58 5.36
N SER A 243 13.71 -12.41 4.71
CA SER A 243 12.42 -12.94 5.19
C SER A 243 12.27 -14.46 5.06
N LYS A 244 13.29 -15.16 4.55
CA LYS A 244 13.36 -16.64 4.59
C LYS A 244 13.74 -17.16 5.97
N THR A 245 14.63 -16.45 6.66
CA THR A 245 15.24 -16.89 7.93
C THR A 245 14.79 -16.04 9.10
N THR A 246 14.22 -14.87 8.83
CA THR A 246 13.92 -13.86 9.84
C THR A 246 12.43 -13.53 9.84
N PRO A 247 11.78 -13.49 11.03
CA PRO A 247 10.39 -13.04 11.15
C PRO A 247 10.20 -11.65 10.54
N VAL A 248 9.08 -11.46 9.83
CA VAL A 248 8.76 -10.19 9.14
C VAL A 248 8.72 -9.02 10.12
N GLU A 249 8.23 -9.26 11.33
CA GLU A 249 8.19 -8.28 12.42
C GLU A 249 9.58 -7.72 12.72
N ARG A 250 10.61 -8.58 12.77
CA ARG A 250 12.00 -8.15 12.99
C ARG A 250 12.51 -7.31 11.83
N LEU A 251 12.16 -7.68 10.59
CA LEU A 251 12.56 -6.89 9.41
C LEU A 251 11.90 -5.52 9.41
N LEU A 252 10.64 -5.42 9.81
CA LEU A 252 9.91 -4.16 9.92
C LEU A 252 10.41 -3.24 11.04
N LEU A 253 11.05 -3.80 12.06
CA LEU A 253 11.68 -3.07 13.17
C LEU A 253 13.14 -2.69 12.91
N THR A 254 13.69 -3.07 11.75
CA THR A 254 15.09 -2.83 11.41
C THR A 254 15.21 -2.16 10.04
N ARG A 255 16.33 -1.47 9.82
CA ARG A 255 16.59 -0.79 8.55
C ARG A 255 17.08 -1.78 7.48
N PRO A 256 16.85 -1.50 6.18
CA PRO A 256 17.30 -2.38 5.11
C PRO A 256 18.80 -2.72 5.11
N ASN A 257 19.63 -1.81 5.61
CA ASN A 257 21.09 -1.99 5.69
C ASN A 257 21.55 -3.00 6.74
N VAL A 258 20.70 -3.36 7.71
CA VAL A 258 21.03 -4.31 8.79
C VAL A 258 20.26 -5.62 8.67
N TRP A 259 19.49 -5.81 7.58
CA TRP A 259 18.81 -7.07 7.37
C TRP A 259 19.80 -8.21 7.19
N PRO A 260 19.55 -9.38 7.82
CA PRO A 260 20.42 -10.54 7.68
C PRO A 260 20.21 -11.17 6.30
N VAL A 261 20.93 -10.68 5.30
CA VAL A 261 20.96 -11.26 3.96
C VAL A 261 21.99 -12.39 3.97
N PRO A 262 21.60 -13.65 3.67
CA PRO A 262 22.57 -14.73 3.52
C PRO A 262 23.62 -14.35 2.49
N SER A 263 24.90 -14.62 2.77
CA SER A 263 25.96 -14.46 1.78
C SER A 263 25.58 -15.26 0.53
N LYS A 264 25.80 -14.67 -0.66
CA LYS A 264 25.77 -15.47 -1.89
C LYS A 264 26.79 -16.58 -1.67
N LYS A 265 26.35 -17.84 -1.78
CA LYS A 265 27.31 -18.94 -1.94
C LYS A 265 28.01 -18.65 -3.26
N ASP A 266 29.29 -18.31 -3.18
CA ASP A 266 30.17 -18.32 -4.35
C ASP A 266 30.17 -19.76 -4.86
N ASN A 267 29.56 -19.97 -6.02
CA ASN A 267 29.67 -21.19 -6.81
C ASN A 267 30.67 -20.93 -7.92
#